data_AF-A0A3D5DVK3-F1
#
_entry.id   AF-A0A3D5DVK3-F1
#
_cell.length_a   1.000
_cell.length_b   1.000
_cell.length_c   1.000
_cell.angle_alpha   90.00
_cell.angle_beta   90.00
_cell.angle_gamma   90.00
#
_symmetry.space_group_name_H-M   'P 1'
#
loop_
_entity.id
_entity.type
_entity.pdbx_description
1 polymer ?
#
loop_
_entity_poly.entity_id
_entity_poly.type
_entity_poly.pdbx_seq_one_letter_code
_entity_poly.pdbx_strand_id
1 'polypeptide(L)'
;MATSGANGFIAAVAQLIGAIVWPAVVVAVLLLFRTQLADFFGHLGSFSFSGPGGVSVSANRAVRAAAALGAATATRASASGALHETTADSRGLAAAVPGRGEQRKMQGSRVLWVDDNPGNDLFERQVFEALGMHVDTAETTEDAQRMAAQHRYDLIISDMGHPVSGHAETDPHGGYTLLARLRKDGQVAPFLIYTRPDGQEGAAEALRHGAFDYTTMPQQLLTAVTRALVRSPGS
;
A
#
# COMPACT_ATOMS: atom_id res chain seq x y z
N MET A 1 -69.71 -18.19 -18.80
CA MET A 1 -69.16 -18.08 -17.42
C MET A 1 -68.65 -19.46 -17.02
N ALA A 2 -67.33 -19.67 -16.93
CA ALA A 2 -66.62 -20.70 -16.12
C ALA A 2 -65.26 -21.12 -16.73
N THR A 3 -64.26 -20.22 -16.77
CA THR A 3 -62.84 -20.63 -16.99
C THR A 3 -61.82 -19.85 -16.18
N SER A 4 -62.21 -18.84 -15.39
CA SER A 4 -61.23 -17.98 -14.70
C SER A 4 -60.71 -18.53 -13.35
N GLY A 5 -61.33 -19.57 -12.78
CA GLY A 5 -60.97 -20.09 -11.45
C GLY A 5 -59.79 -21.08 -11.43
N ALA A 6 -59.67 -21.92 -12.48
CA ALA A 6 -58.68 -22.99 -12.51
C ALA A 6 -57.24 -22.48 -12.68
N ASN A 7 -57.04 -21.45 -13.50
CA ASN A 7 -55.71 -20.88 -13.74
C ASN A 7 -55.16 -20.11 -12.53
N GLY A 8 -56.03 -19.51 -11.71
CA GLY A 8 -55.63 -18.82 -10.48
C GLY A 8 -55.15 -19.78 -9.38
N PHE A 9 -55.79 -20.96 -9.27
CA PHE A 9 -55.43 -21.97 -8.28
C PHE A 9 -54.07 -22.62 -8.57
N ILE A 10 -53.78 -22.94 -9.85
CA ILE A 10 -52.50 -23.51 -10.27
C ILE A 10 -51.35 -22.50 -10.05
N ALA A 11 -51.59 -21.21 -10.32
CA ALA A 11 -50.61 -20.15 -10.07
C ALA A 11 -50.30 -19.97 -8.57
N ALA A 12 -51.33 -20.05 -7.71
CA ALA A 12 -51.15 -19.95 -6.26
C ALA A 12 -50.40 -21.15 -5.66
N VAL A 13 -50.70 -22.36 -6.13
CA VAL A 13 -49.98 -23.58 -5.70
C VAL A 13 -48.52 -23.58 -6.18
N ALA A 14 -48.26 -23.10 -7.40
CA ALA A 14 -46.89 -22.96 -7.91
C ALA A 14 -46.04 -21.96 -7.10
N GLN A 15 -46.63 -20.83 -6.68
CA GLN A 15 -45.94 -19.86 -5.81
C GLN A 15 -45.65 -20.42 -4.41
N LEU A 16 -46.57 -21.22 -3.85
CA LEU A 16 -46.39 -21.83 -2.54
C LEU A 16 -45.27 -22.89 -2.55
N ILE A 17 -45.19 -23.71 -3.60
CA ILE A 17 -44.13 -24.71 -3.78
C ILE A 17 -42.78 -24.00 -3.94
N GLY A 18 -42.71 -22.93 -4.74
CA GLY A 18 -41.49 -22.12 -4.89
C GLY A 18 -41.01 -21.51 -3.56
N ALA A 19 -41.93 -21.09 -2.69
CA ALA A 19 -41.60 -20.46 -1.40
C ALA A 19 -41.06 -21.45 -0.34
N ILE A 20 -41.39 -22.74 -0.44
CA ILE A 20 -41.00 -23.78 0.53
C ILE A 20 -39.77 -24.56 0.06
N VAL A 21 -39.62 -24.75 -1.25
CA VAL A 21 -38.48 -25.49 -1.83
C VAL A 21 -37.16 -24.80 -1.52
N TRP A 22 -37.08 -23.47 -1.62
CA TRP A 22 -35.83 -22.74 -1.35
C TRP A 22 -35.35 -22.87 0.10
N PRO A 23 -36.19 -22.65 1.14
CA PRO A 23 -35.80 -22.90 2.52
C PRO A 23 -35.37 -24.35 2.76
N ALA A 24 -36.08 -25.33 2.18
CA ALA A 24 -35.73 -26.74 2.33
C ALA A 24 -34.39 -27.08 1.68
N VAL A 25 -34.10 -26.52 0.50
CA VAL A 25 -32.81 -26.65 -0.19
C VAL A 25 -31.70 -25.99 0.63
N VAL A 26 -31.93 -24.79 1.18
CA VAL A 26 -30.96 -24.11 2.04
C VAL A 26 -30.67 -24.94 3.29
N VAL A 27 -31.69 -25.45 3.97
CA VAL A 27 -31.51 -26.32 5.14
C VAL A 27 -30.79 -27.61 4.76
N ALA A 28 -31.14 -28.24 3.63
CA ALA A 28 -30.47 -29.44 3.13
C ALA A 28 -28.99 -29.18 2.81
N VAL A 29 -28.67 -28.04 2.18
CA VAL A 29 -27.28 -27.61 1.92
C VAL A 29 -26.54 -27.38 3.24
N LEU A 30 -27.15 -26.67 4.20
CA LEU A 30 -26.54 -26.44 5.51
C LEU A 30 -26.28 -27.75 6.28
N LEU A 31 -27.17 -28.73 6.16
CA LEU A 31 -27.02 -30.05 6.79
C LEU A 31 -26.02 -30.94 6.07
N LEU A 32 -26.02 -30.96 4.74
CA LEU A 32 -25.10 -31.74 3.91
C LEU A 32 -23.66 -31.27 4.07
N PHE A 33 -23.46 -29.95 4.15
CA PHE A 33 -22.14 -29.35 4.26
C PHE A 33 -21.78 -28.94 5.70
N ARG A 34 -22.48 -29.45 6.72
CA ARG A 34 -22.30 -29.03 8.13
C ARG A 34 -20.86 -29.13 8.65
N THR A 35 -20.12 -30.16 8.23
CA THR A 35 -18.72 -30.38 8.65
C THR A 35 -17.77 -29.44 7.91
N GLN A 36 -17.95 -29.29 6.60
CA GLN A 36 -17.19 -28.34 5.76
C GLN A 36 -17.45 -26.88 6.18
N LEU A 37 -18.69 -26.55 6.53
CA LEU A 37 -19.07 -25.24 7.08
C LEU A 37 -18.44 -25.01 8.45
N ALA A 38 -18.44 -26.02 9.34
CA ALA A 38 -17.79 -25.91 10.64
C ALA A 38 -16.27 -25.67 10.51
N ASP A 39 -15.61 -26.36 9.58
CA ASP A 39 -14.18 -26.13 9.30
C ASP A 39 -13.95 -24.75 8.68
N PHE A 40 -14.79 -24.32 7.74
CA PHE A 40 -14.73 -22.97 7.15
C PHE A 40 -14.92 -21.86 8.21
N PHE A 41 -15.88 -22.01 9.12
CA PHE A 41 -16.09 -21.06 10.23
C PHE A 41 -14.99 -21.14 11.30
N GLY A 42 -14.39 -22.31 11.52
CA GLY A 42 -13.23 -22.48 12.40
C GLY A 42 -12.00 -21.70 11.92
N HIS A 43 -11.78 -21.62 10.61
CA HIS A 43 -10.72 -20.80 10.00
C HIS A 43 -11.08 -19.31 9.93
N LEU A 44 -12.36 -18.94 10.06
CA LEU A 44 -12.86 -17.56 10.10
C LEU A 44 -12.83 -16.93 11.51
N GLY A 45 -12.16 -17.54 12.49
CA GLY A 45 -12.03 -17.05 13.88
C GLY A 45 -11.44 -15.64 14.11
N SER A 46 -11.28 -14.82 13.05
CA SER A 46 -11.00 -13.38 13.15
C SER A 46 -11.80 -12.49 12.17
N PHE A 47 -12.76 -13.04 11.43
CA PHE A 47 -13.65 -12.25 10.57
C PHE A 47 -14.91 -11.87 11.35
N SER A 48 -14.83 -10.72 12.03
CA SER A 48 -16.01 -10.03 12.54
C SER A 48 -16.95 -9.72 11.37
N PHE A 49 -18.06 -10.44 11.31
CA PHE A 49 -19.20 -10.17 10.46
C PHE A 49 -19.77 -8.79 10.84
N SER A 50 -19.88 -7.88 9.88
CA SER A 50 -20.53 -6.58 10.07
C SER A 50 -21.24 -6.18 8.79
N GLY A 51 -22.52 -6.52 8.71
CA GLY A 51 -23.61 -5.81 8.01
C GLY A 51 -23.42 -5.36 6.55
N PRO A 52 -24.50 -4.90 5.90
CA PRO A 52 -24.44 -4.35 4.55
C PRO A 52 -23.75 -2.98 4.61
N GLY A 53 -22.41 -2.99 4.51
CA GLY A 53 -21.55 -1.80 4.53
C GLY A 53 -20.24 -1.94 5.33
N GLY A 54 -20.02 -3.05 6.05
CA GLY A 54 -18.93 -3.19 7.02
C GLY A 54 -17.79 -4.15 6.65
N VAL A 55 -17.56 -4.43 5.35
CA VAL A 55 -16.24 -4.96 4.94
C VAL A 55 -15.22 -3.87 5.26
N SER A 56 -14.53 -4.05 6.39
CA SER A 56 -13.71 -3.01 7.03
C SER A 56 -12.81 -2.31 6.01
N VAL A 57 -12.91 -0.98 5.91
CA VAL A 57 -12.07 -0.15 5.02
C VAL A 57 -10.58 -0.53 5.12
N SER A 58 -10.12 -0.92 6.32
CA SER A 58 -8.76 -1.41 6.57
C SER A 58 -8.40 -2.72 5.85
N ALA A 59 -9.30 -3.69 5.74
CA ALA A 59 -9.05 -4.91 4.96
C ALA A 59 -8.89 -4.59 3.46
N ASN A 60 -9.68 -3.64 2.95
CA ASN A 60 -9.56 -3.17 1.57
C ASN A 60 -8.22 -2.45 1.32
N ARG A 61 -7.79 -1.60 2.27
CA ARG A 61 -6.48 -0.91 2.20
C ARG A 61 -5.30 -1.88 2.16
N ALA A 62 -5.28 -2.86 3.06
CA ALA A 62 -4.19 -3.85 3.09
C ALA A 62 -4.07 -4.63 1.77
N VAL A 63 -5.20 -5.03 1.17
CA VAL A 63 -5.21 -5.75 -0.11
C VAL A 63 -4.74 -4.85 -1.26
N ARG A 64 -5.17 -3.58 -1.30
CA ARG A 64 -4.70 -2.62 -2.31
C ARG A 64 -3.20 -2.32 -2.17
N ALA A 65 -2.73 -2.10 -0.95
CA ALA A 65 -1.31 -1.88 -0.67
C ALA A 65 -0.48 -3.11 -1.08
N ALA A 66 -0.94 -4.32 -0.79
CA ALA A 66 -0.27 -5.56 -1.21
C ALA A 66 -0.21 -5.70 -2.73
N ALA A 67 -1.31 -5.39 -3.44
CA ALA A 67 -1.37 -5.45 -4.90
C ALA A 67 -0.44 -4.41 -5.55
N ALA A 68 -0.46 -3.17 -5.06
CA ALA A 68 0.43 -2.11 -5.54
C ALA A 68 1.90 -2.44 -5.25
N LEU A 69 2.20 -3.02 -4.09
CA LEU A 69 3.54 -3.46 -3.74
C LEU A 69 4.02 -4.58 -4.69
N GLY A 70 3.14 -5.52 -5.02
CA GLY A 70 3.40 -6.54 -6.03
C GLY A 70 3.76 -5.95 -7.40
N ALA A 71 3.02 -4.93 -7.84
CA ALA A 71 3.30 -4.22 -9.08
C ALA A 71 4.63 -3.44 -9.02
N ALA A 72 4.92 -2.76 -7.92
CA ALA A 72 6.18 -2.05 -7.70
C ALA A 72 7.37 -3.02 -7.79
N THR A 73 7.32 -4.14 -7.05
CA THR A 73 8.37 -5.16 -7.07
C THR A 73 8.55 -5.77 -8.46
N ALA A 74 7.47 -6.05 -9.19
CA ALA A 74 7.55 -6.59 -10.54
C ALA A 74 8.17 -5.59 -11.54
N THR A 75 7.76 -4.31 -11.49
CA THR A 75 8.35 -3.24 -12.29
C THR A 75 9.84 -3.09 -11.98
N ARG A 76 10.19 -3.16 -10.69
CA ARG A 76 11.57 -3.07 -10.22
C ARG A 76 12.44 -4.23 -10.71
N ALA A 77 11.96 -5.46 -10.57
CA ALA A 77 12.66 -6.66 -11.05
C ALA A 77 12.84 -6.65 -12.58
N SER A 78 11.86 -6.11 -13.31
CA SER A 78 11.95 -5.92 -14.76
C SER A 78 13.04 -4.90 -15.12
N ALA A 79 13.14 -3.79 -14.38
CA ALA A 79 14.14 -2.75 -14.62
C ALA A 79 15.57 -3.20 -14.29
N SER A 80 15.75 -4.08 -13.29
CA SER A 80 17.06 -4.60 -12.89
C SER A 80 17.52 -5.83 -13.69
N GLY A 81 16.69 -6.36 -14.60
CA GLY A 81 16.97 -7.59 -15.34
C GLY A 81 16.90 -8.87 -14.49
N ALA A 82 16.42 -8.79 -13.25
CA ALA A 82 16.41 -9.87 -12.26
C ALA A 82 15.15 -10.77 -12.34
N LEU A 83 14.66 -11.07 -13.55
CA LEU A 83 13.39 -11.77 -13.77
C LEU A 83 13.31 -13.19 -13.16
N HIS A 84 14.44 -13.78 -12.77
CA HIS A 84 14.52 -15.15 -12.22
C HIS A 84 14.20 -15.27 -10.72
N GLU A 85 14.14 -14.17 -9.96
CA GLU A 85 14.00 -14.19 -8.49
C GLU A 85 12.58 -13.85 -7.99
N THR A 86 11.61 -13.73 -8.90
CA THR A 86 10.28 -13.16 -8.59
C THR A 86 9.30 -14.15 -7.94
N THR A 87 9.52 -15.47 -8.06
CA THR A 87 8.57 -16.48 -7.54
C THR A 87 8.79 -16.81 -6.05
N ALA A 88 9.97 -16.50 -5.50
CA ALA A 88 10.31 -16.79 -4.10
C ALA A 88 9.88 -15.70 -3.10
N ASP A 89 9.60 -14.48 -3.56
CA ASP A 89 9.41 -13.32 -2.67
C ASP A 89 7.96 -13.07 -2.23
N SER A 90 6.99 -13.91 -2.63
CA SER A 90 5.58 -13.74 -2.22
C SER A 90 5.39 -13.70 -0.69
N ARG A 91 6.26 -14.39 0.07
CA ARG A 91 6.31 -14.28 1.54
C ARG A 91 6.92 -12.96 2.03
N GLY A 92 7.95 -12.44 1.36
CA GLY A 92 8.56 -11.15 1.71
C GLY A 92 7.63 -9.98 1.42
N LEU A 93 6.87 -10.03 0.32
CA LEU A 93 5.82 -9.06 0.02
C LEU A 93 4.71 -9.06 1.09
N ALA A 94 4.22 -10.24 1.48
CA ALA A 94 3.20 -10.34 2.52
C ALA A 94 3.69 -9.85 3.88
N ALA A 95 4.96 -10.10 4.21
CA ALA A 95 5.58 -9.65 5.46
C ALA A 95 5.86 -8.14 5.49
N ALA A 96 6.08 -7.50 4.33
CA ALA A 96 6.34 -6.08 4.24
C ALA A 96 5.09 -5.21 4.44
N VAL A 97 3.89 -5.76 4.20
CA VAL A 97 2.65 -5.00 4.41
C VAL A 97 2.41 -4.80 5.90
N PRO A 98 2.31 -3.54 6.39
CA PRO A 98 2.18 -3.25 7.81
C PRO A 98 0.89 -3.86 8.39
N GLY A 99 0.95 -4.28 9.65
CA GLY A 99 -0.21 -4.78 10.38
C GLY A 99 -1.25 -3.67 10.63
N ARG A 100 -2.50 -4.03 10.94
CA ARG A 100 -3.59 -3.05 11.12
C ARG A 100 -3.27 -1.93 12.13
N GLY A 101 -2.53 -2.23 13.18
CA GLY A 101 -2.11 -1.23 14.18
C GLY A 101 -1.11 -0.21 13.63
N GLU A 102 -0.16 -0.67 12.82
CA GLU A 102 0.84 0.17 12.15
C GLU A 102 0.18 1.02 11.05
N GLN A 103 -0.70 0.40 10.25
CA GLN A 103 -1.50 1.11 9.24
C GLN A 103 -2.29 2.27 9.85
N ARG A 104 -2.82 2.11 11.07
CA ARG A 104 -3.56 3.19 11.76
C ARG A 104 -2.65 4.34 12.18
N LYS A 105 -1.40 4.06 12.54
CA LYS A 105 -0.42 5.10 12.92
C LYS A 105 0.11 5.87 11.72
N MET A 106 0.23 5.20 10.58
CA MET A 106 0.68 5.81 9.33
C MET A 106 -0.42 6.61 8.62
N GLN A 107 -1.68 6.41 8.99
CA GLN A 107 -2.80 7.11 8.36
C GLN A 107 -2.72 8.62 8.60
N GLY A 108 -2.88 9.38 7.52
CA GLY A 108 -2.81 10.84 7.55
C GLY A 108 -1.39 11.40 7.54
N SER A 109 -0.35 10.56 7.63
CA SER A 109 1.04 11.03 7.52
C SER A 109 1.29 11.65 6.14
N ARG A 110 2.08 12.73 6.12
CA ARG A 110 2.43 13.46 4.91
C ARG A 110 3.87 13.16 4.51
N VAL A 111 4.04 12.63 3.32
CA VAL A 111 5.32 12.20 2.77
C VAL A 111 5.70 13.12 1.60
N LEU A 112 6.91 13.64 1.62
CA LEU A 112 7.50 14.31 0.47
C LEU A 112 8.32 13.29 -0.33
N TRP A 113 7.99 13.11 -1.61
CA TRP A 113 8.73 12.26 -2.55
C TRP A 113 9.48 13.13 -3.55
N VAL A 114 10.79 12.93 -3.69
CA VAL A 114 11.65 13.71 -4.59
C VAL A 114 12.27 12.80 -5.64
N ASP A 115 11.82 12.93 -6.88
CA ASP A 115 12.31 12.16 -8.05
C ASP A 115 12.01 13.00 -9.32
N ASP A 116 12.96 13.10 -10.24
CA ASP A 116 12.85 13.91 -11.45
C ASP A 116 12.00 13.25 -12.56
N ASN A 117 11.59 12.01 -12.34
CA ASN A 117 10.75 11.22 -13.21
C ASN A 117 9.66 10.49 -12.39
N PRO A 118 8.58 11.21 -12.02
CA PRO A 118 7.54 10.72 -11.11
C PRO A 118 6.74 9.53 -11.63
N GLY A 119 6.91 9.15 -12.90
CA GLY A 119 6.34 7.94 -13.47
C GLY A 119 7.00 6.65 -12.99
N ASN A 120 8.28 6.71 -12.57
CA ASN A 120 9.03 5.53 -12.12
C ASN A 120 8.47 4.94 -10.83
N ASP A 121 8.00 5.78 -9.92
CA ASP A 121 7.58 5.38 -8.58
C ASP A 121 6.06 5.37 -8.38
N LEU A 122 5.31 5.30 -9.48
CA LEU A 122 3.86 5.36 -9.45
C LEU A 122 3.27 4.30 -8.52
N PHE A 123 3.78 3.06 -8.57
CA PHE A 123 3.24 1.94 -7.79
C PHE A 123 3.60 2.07 -6.30
N GLU A 124 4.81 2.51 -5.99
CA GLU A 124 5.27 2.79 -4.63
C GLU A 124 4.40 3.88 -3.99
N ARG A 125 4.13 4.97 -4.72
CA ARG A 125 3.21 6.03 -4.25
C ARG A 125 1.79 5.50 -4.02
N GLN A 126 1.28 4.64 -4.90
CA GLN A 126 -0.01 3.99 -4.72
C GLN A 126 -0.06 3.08 -3.48
N VAL A 127 1.04 2.43 -3.10
CA VAL A 127 1.11 1.68 -1.83
C VAL A 127 0.86 2.63 -0.66
N PHE A 128 1.53 3.78 -0.63
CA PHE A 128 1.40 4.75 0.45
C PHE A 128 0.01 5.38 0.52
N GLU A 129 -0.55 5.76 -0.63
CA GLU A 129 -1.91 6.27 -0.74
C GLU A 129 -2.95 5.22 -0.31
N ALA A 130 -2.77 3.95 -0.68
CA ALA A 130 -3.63 2.85 -0.25
C ALA A 130 -3.60 2.64 1.26
N LEU A 131 -2.47 2.91 1.90
CA LEU A 131 -2.33 2.89 3.37
C LEU A 131 -2.95 4.13 4.03
N GLY A 132 -3.30 5.15 3.24
CA GLY A 132 -3.96 6.38 3.69
C GLY A 132 -2.99 7.49 4.06
N MET A 133 -1.78 7.49 3.49
CA MET A 133 -0.84 8.60 3.57
C MET A 133 -1.10 9.61 2.45
N HIS A 134 -0.67 10.84 2.66
CA HIS A 134 -0.64 11.89 1.64
C HIS A 134 0.77 11.97 1.07
N VAL A 135 0.91 11.82 -0.25
CA VAL A 135 2.20 11.90 -0.93
C VAL A 135 2.24 13.14 -1.81
N ASP A 136 3.12 14.08 -1.49
CA ASP A 136 3.43 15.22 -2.35
C ASP A 136 4.72 14.94 -3.11
N THR A 137 4.81 15.36 -4.36
CA THR A 137 5.97 15.10 -5.24
C THR A 137 6.72 16.40 -5.57
N ALA A 138 8.04 16.33 -5.60
CA ALA A 138 8.93 17.37 -6.12
C ALA A 138 9.92 16.77 -7.11
N GLU A 139 10.28 17.52 -8.15
CA GLU A 139 11.23 17.04 -9.18
C GLU A 139 12.66 17.54 -8.94
N THR A 140 12.83 18.53 -8.05
CA THR A 140 14.11 19.20 -7.82
C THR A 140 14.38 19.44 -6.34
N THR A 141 15.66 19.62 -6.01
CA THR A 141 16.09 19.97 -4.64
C THR A 141 15.41 21.25 -4.15
N GLU A 142 15.33 22.28 -5.00
CA GLU A 142 14.74 23.58 -4.62
C GLU A 142 13.23 23.51 -4.43
N ASP A 143 12.52 22.72 -5.24
CA ASP A 143 11.09 22.50 -5.07
C ASP A 143 10.79 21.77 -3.76
N ALA A 144 11.56 20.71 -3.48
CA ALA A 144 11.47 19.96 -2.24
C ALA A 144 11.75 20.85 -1.01
N GLN A 145 12.79 21.69 -1.07
CA GLN A 145 13.13 22.61 0.01
C GLN A 145 12.03 23.65 0.23
N ARG A 146 11.48 24.23 -0.85
CA ARG A 146 10.35 25.18 -0.77
C ARG A 146 9.12 24.53 -0.15
N MET A 147 8.80 23.31 -0.55
CA MET A 147 7.67 22.56 0.00
C MET A 147 7.88 22.22 1.48
N ALA A 148 9.09 21.81 1.88
CA ALA A 148 9.43 21.53 3.27
C ALA A 148 9.45 22.79 4.16
N ALA A 149 9.67 23.98 3.58
CA ALA A 149 9.52 25.24 4.29
C ALA A 149 8.05 25.64 4.51
N GLN A 150 7.16 25.26 3.59
CA GLN A 150 5.73 25.61 3.63
C GLN A 150 4.89 24.61 4.43
N HIS A 151 5.35 23.37 4.53
CA HIS A 151 4.61 22.28 5.15
C HIS A 151 5.50 21.42 6.02
N ARG A 152 4.90 20.81 7.05
CA ARG A 152 5.56 19.78 7.84
C ARG A 152 5.33 18.42 7.17
N TYR A 153 6.42 17.69 6.97
CA TYR A 153 6.41 16.31 6.49
C TYR A 153 6.82 15.38 7.61
N ASP A 154 6.12 14.26 7.74
CA ASP A 154 6.46 13.20 8.69
C ASP A 154 7.60 12.32 8.16
N LEU A 155 7.85 12.37 6.86
CA LEU A 155 8.86 11.59 6.15
C LEU A 155 9.24 12.27 4.84
N ILE A 156 10.50 12.14 4.44
CA ILE A 156 10.99 12.53 3.12
C ILE A 156 11.64 11.31 2.47
N ILE A 157 11.30 11.05 1.22
CA ILE A 157 11.88 10.00 0.38
C ILE A 157 12.47 10.70 -0.84
N SER A 158 13.72 10.40 -1.17
CA SER A 158 14.44 11.04 -2.27
C SER A 158 15.15 9.98 -3.10
N ASP A 159 15.07 10.12 -4.43
CA ASP A 159 16.07 9.52 -5.31
C ASP A 159 17.44 10.15 -5.07
N MET A 160 18.49 9.43 -5.47
CA MET A 160 19.86 9.90 -5.34
C MET A 160 20.17 10.96 -6.40
N GLY A 161 19.80 10.70 -7.66
CA GLY A 161 20.14 11.54 -8.79
C GLY A 161 18.95 12.38 -9.24
N HIS A 162 18.96 13.68 -8.93
CA HIS A 162 17.96 14.59 -9.47
C HIS A 162 18.51 16.02 -9.59
N PRO A 163 17.93 16.89 -10.43
CA PRO A 163 18.40 18.26 -10.56
C PRO A 163 18.27 19.06 -9.26
N VAL A 164 19.16 20.05 -9.11
CA VAL A 164 19.06 21.02 -8.01
C VAL A 164 17.90 21.99 -8.25
N SER A 165 17.76 22.49 -9.47
CA SER A 165 16.80 23.53 -9.87
C SER A 165 16.38 23.37 -11.32
N GLY A 166 15.09 23.54 -11.62
CA GLY A 166 14.54 23.37 -12.97
C GLY A 166 14.91 22.03 -13.62
N HIS A 167 14.98 21.99 -14.95
CA HIS A 167 15.46 20.82 -15.71
C HIS A 167 16.94 20.97 -16.11
N ALA A 168 17.76 21.50 -15.19
CA ALA A 168 19.21 21.59 -15.38
C ALA A 168 19.85 20.19 -15.37
N GLU A 169 21.17 20.14 -15.50
CA GLU A 169 21.94 18.90 -15.37
C GLU A 169 21.64 18.21 -14.02
N THR A 170 21.43 16.89 -14.07
CA THR A 170 21.18 16.05 -12.91
C THR A 170 22.39 16.10 -11.98
N ASP A 171 22.16 16.42 -10.70
CA ASP A 171 23.17 16.22 -9.66
C ASP A 171 23.14 14.73 -9.29
N PRO A 172 24.21 13.96 -9.54
CA PRO A 172 24.25 12.54 -9.19
C PRO A 172 24.14 12.31 -7.68
N HIS A 173 24.38 13.32 -6.85
CA HIS A 173 24.23 13.28 -5.40
C HIS A 173 23.11 14.19 -4.90
N GLY A 174 22.11 14.49 -5.75
CA GLY A 174 20.96 15.34 -5.43
C GLY A 174 20.29 14.99 -4.11
N GLY A 175 20.13 13.69 -3.80
CA GLY A 175 19.56 13.24 -2.53
C GLY A 175 20.37 13.67 -1.29
N TYR A 176 21.72 13.61 -1.36
CA TYR A 176 22.58 14.11 -0.29
C TYR A 176 22.62 15.63 -0.23
N THR A 177 22.63 16.30 -1.38
CA THR A 177 22.53 17.75 -1.47
C THR A 177 21.25 18.25 -0.79
N LEU A 178 20.11 17.62 -1.08
CA LEU A 178 18.82 17.93 -0.46
C LEU A 178 18.85 17.65 1.04
N LEU A 179 19.31 16.47 1.47
CA LEU A 179 19.40 16.12 2.89
C LEU A 179 20.21 17.16 3.68
N ALA A 180 21.39 17.54 3.17
CA ALA A 180 22.25 18.53 3.82
C ALA A 180 21.55 19.91 3.95
N ARG A 181 20.84 20.35 2.91
CA ARG A 181 20.08 21.62 2.93
C ARG A 181 18.94 21.58 3.94
N LEU A 182 18.14 20.52 3.94
CA LEU A 182 17.03 20.36 4.87
C LEU A 182 17.49 20.34 6.33
N ARG A 183 18.61 19.65 6.63
CA ARG A 183 19.19 19.64 7.99
C ARG A 183 19.71 21.01 8.40
N LYS A 184 20.32 21.76 7.48
CA LYS A 184 20.75 23.15 7.72
C LYS A 184 19.54 24.07 8.01
N ASP A 185 18.41 23.81 7.38
CA ASP A 185 17.16 24.54 7.58
C ASP A 185 16.37 24.06 8.82
N GLY A 186 16.95 23.17 9.63
CA GLY A 186 16.36 22.67 10.88
C GLY A 186 15.27 21.61 10.69
N GLN A 187 15.09 21.08 9.48
CA GLN A 187 14.16 19.98 9.24
C GLN A 187 14.73 18.69 9.80
N VAL A 188 13.97 18.02 10.66
CA VAL A 188 14.38 16.79 11.36
C VAL A 188 13.61 15.55 10.93
N ALA A 189 12.70 15.68 9.95
CA ALA A 189 11.94 14.56 9.41
C ALA A 189 12.90 13.42 8.97
N PRO A 190 12.57 12.15 9.25
CA PRO A 190 13.32 11.02 8.73
C PRO A 190 13.43 11.11 7.21
N PHE A 191 14.61 10.85 6.69
CA PHE A 191 14.95 11.03 5.28
C PHE A 191 15.45 9.71 4.72
N LEU A 192 14.74 9.12 3.76
CA LEU A 192 15.11 7.85 3.15
C LEU A 192 15.62 8.09 1.75
N ILE A 193 16.72 7.43 1.40
CA ILE A 193 17.17 7.35 0.02
C ILE A 193 16.54 6.11 -0.62
N TYR A 194 15.80 6.30 -1.70
CA TYR A 194 15.27 5.24 -2.53
C TYR A 194 15.74 5.45 -3.96
N THR A 195 16.69 4.65 -4.41
CA THR A 195 17.30 4.84 -5.73
C THR A 195 17.49 3.54 -6.47
N ARG A 196 17.71 3.58 -7.78
CA ARG A 196 18.00 2.39 -8.61
C ARG A 196 19.37 1.82 -8.25
N PRO A 197 19.58 0.49 -8.33
CA PRO A 197 20.91 -0.06 -8.22
C PRO A 197 21.75 0.41 -9.42
N ASP A 198 22.72 1.27 -9.18
CA ASP A 198 23.67 1.76 -10.19
C ASP A 198 25.15 1.48 -9.81
N GLY A 199 25.37 0.95 -8.61
CA GLY A 199 26.67 0.53 -8.11
C GLY A 199 27.53 1.66 -7.55
N GLN A 200 27.02 2.90 -7.45
CA GLN A 200 27.80 4.05 -6.98
C GLN A 200 27.57 4.37 -5.50
N GLU A 201 26.33 4.32 -5.01
CA GLU A 201 26.03 4.53 -3.59
C GLU A 201 25.45 3.31 -2.89
N GLY A 202 25.74 3.21 -1.59
CA GLY A 202 25.23 2.13 -0.74
C GLY A 202 24.77 2.60 0.63
N ALA A 203 24.08 1.71 1.35
CA ALA A 203 23.43 2.05 2.62
C ALA A 203 24.38 2.63 3.68
N ALA A 204 25.61 2.13 3.77
CA ALA A 204 26.59 2.63 4.73
C ALA A 204 26.96 4.10 4.49
N GLU A 205 27.01 4.53 3.23
CA GLU A 205 27.30 5.91 2.87
C GLU A 205 26.11 6.82 3.16
N ALA A 206 24.90 6.43 2.76
CA ALA A 206 23.70 7.20 3.02
C ALA A 206 23.51 7.48 4.53
N LEU A 207 23.74 6.46 5.37
CA LEU A 207 23.69 6.59 6.83
C LEU A 207 24.75 7.55 7.38
N ARG A 208 25.97 7.56 6.81
CA ARG A 208 27.02 8.53 7.19
C ARG A 208 26.63 9.98 6.89
N HIS A 209 25.85 10.20 5.83
CA HIS A 209 25.30 11.51 5.50
C HIS A 209 24.08 11.91 6.35
N GLY A 210 23.59 11.01 7.21
CA GLY A 210 22.46 11.27 8.11
C GLY A 210 21.09 10.87 7.54
N ALA A 211 21.06 10.04 6.50
CA ALA A 211 19.83 9.38 6.08
C ALA A 211 19.33 8.43 7.18
N PHE A 212 18.02 8.26 7.25
CA PHE A 212 17.38 7.30 8.15
C PHE A 212 17.51 5.87 7.63
N ASP A 213 17.41 5.68 6.32
CA ASP A 213 17.59 4.40 5.66
C ASP A 213 17.94 4.60 4.17
N TYR A 214 18.39 3.52 3.53
CA TYR A 214 18.66 3.43 2.11
C TYR A 214 18.13 2.10 1.59
N THR A 215 17.45 2.12 0.45
CA THR A 215 17.07 0.87 -0.21
C THR A 215 16.87 1.05 -1.71
N THR A 216 16.97 -0.06 -2.42
CA THR A 216 16.66 -0.16 -3.84
C THR A 216 15.46 -1.07 -4.09
N MET A 217 14.76 -1.51 -3.04
CA MET A 217 13.70 -2.53 -3.11
C MET A 217 12.38 -2.01 -2.52
N PRO A 218 11.25 -2.07 -3.24
CA PRO A 218 9.96 -1.56 -2.78
C PRO A 218 9.49 -2.12 -1.42
N GLN A 219 9.71 -3.42 -1.18
CA GLN A 219 9.34 -4.10 0.05
C GLN A 219 10.16 -3.64 1.26
N GLN A 220 11.44 -3.37 1.05
CA GLN A 220 12.30 -2.79 2.08
C GLN A 220 11.96 -1.33 2.32
N LEU A 221 11.62 -0.58 1.26
CA LEU A 221 11.14 0.79 1.37
C LEU A 221 9.91 0.86 2.28
N LEU A 222 8.88 0.05 2.00
CA LEU A 222 7.67 0.02 2.83
C LEU A 222 7.97 -0.32 4.30
N THR A 223 8.89 -1.26 4.53
CA THR A 223 9.33 -1.64 5.88
C THR A 223 10.04 -0.48 6.58
N ALA A 224 10.92 0.23 5.88
CA ALA A 224 11.66 1.38 6.41
C ALA A 224 10.73 2.56 6.72
N VAL A 225 9.77 2.86 5.83
CA VAL A 225 8.71 3.87 6.02
C VAL A 225 7.88 3.54 7.27
N THR A 226 7.42 2.30 7.39
CA THR A 226 6.65 1.83 8.56
C THR A 226 7.46 2.03 9.84
N ARG A 227 8.75 1.66 9.83
CA ARG A 227 9.64 1.83 10.98
C ARG A 227 9.84 3.30 11.35
N ALA A 228 9.98 4.20 10.37
CA ALA A 228 10.14 5.63 10.60
C ALA A 228 8.90 6.26 11.25
N LEU A 229 7.70 5.95 10.72
CA LEU A 229 6.46 6.58 11.15
C LEU A 229 5.87 5.96 12.43
N VAL A 230 6.06 4.66 12.66
CA VAL A 230 5.50 3.98 13.84
C VAL A 230 6.32 4.21 15.11
N ARG A 231 7.64 4.44 14.96
CA ARG A 231 8.57 4.65 16.10
C ARG A 231 8.72 6.12 16.48
N SER A 232 8.38 7.06 15.60
CA SER A 232 8.42 8.48 15.94
C SER A 232 7.25 8.80 16.89
N PRO A 233 7.49 9.14 18.18
CA PRO A 233 6.42 9.70 19.00
C PRO A 233 5.96 11.00 18.33
N GLY A 234 4.65 11.15 18.13
CA GLY A 234 4.07 12.34 17.50
C GLY A 234 4.65 13.60 18.14
N SER A 235 5.34 14.41 17.32
CA SER A 235 5.93 15.69 17.70
C SER A 235 4.89 16.75 17.98
#